data_AF-A0A0R2LA74-F1
#
_entry.id   AF-A0A0R2LA74-F1
#
_cell.length_a   1.000
_cell.length_b   1.000
_cell.length_c   1.000
_cell.angle_alpha   90.00
_cell.angle_beta   90.00
_cell.angle_gamma   90.00
#
_symmetry.space_group_name_H-M   'P 1'
#
loop_
_entity.id
_entity.type
_entity.pdbx_description
1 polymer ?
#
loop_
_entity_poly.entity_id
_entity_poly.type
_entity_poly.pdbx_seq_one_letter_code
_entity_poly.pdbx_strand_id
1 'polypeptide(L)'
;MKGGGIMGEIHDLRCEKCGYGIKTWLGIGMMYSPEMIFEGTDPSLVELVDDEQISTSALELVKTGAEINDHYGHALYACTNDFYLFNKFYFKIDEMEPEYPCPYCDNTLKRITFAKGRAGVTRLQFIDDEKFWHCPKCGNDSMNEVSFSNWD
;
A
#
# COMPACT_ATOMS: atom_id res chain seq x y z
N MET A 1 -14.34 12.88 19.77
CA MET A 1 -12.92 12.65 20.06
C MET A 1 -12.21 12.59 18.72
N LYS A 2 -11.41 13.61 18.38
CA LYS A 2 -10.58 13.58 17.15
C LYS A 2 -9.37 12.71 17.47
N GLY A 3 -9.36 11.48 17.00
CA GLY A 3 -8.17 10.63 17.08
C GLY A 3 -7.07 11.28 16.24
N GLY A 4 -5.91 11.53 16.84
CA GLY A 4 -4.72 11.88 16.07
C GLY A 4 -4.43 10.72 15.12
N GLY A 5 -4.60 10.96 13.82
CA GLY A 5 -4.29 9.97 12.80
C GLY A 5 -2.78 9.81 12.75
N ILE A 6 -2.30 8.58 12.94
CA ILE A 6 -0.89 8.22 12.82
C ILE A 6 -0.47 8.58 11.38
N MET A 7 0.53 9.46 11.24
CA MET A 7 0.88 10.08 9.95
C MET A 7 1.79 9.18 9.08
N GLY A 8 2.49 8.22 9.68
CA GLY A 8 3.18 7.15 8.96
C GLY A 8 3.75 6.08 9.88
N GLU A 9 3.74 4.84 9.40
CA GLU A 9 4.20 3.66 10.15
C GLU A 9 5.27 2.90 9.36
N ILE A 10 6.30 2.40 10.04
CA ILE A 10 7.28 1.49 9.46
C ILE A 10 7.10 0.11 10.10
N HIS A 11 6.87 -0.90 9.26
CA HIS A 11 6.74 -2.28 9.67
C HIS A 11 7.85 -3.13 9.05
N ASP A 12 8.53 -3.93 9.86
CA ASP A 12 9.33 -5.06 9.38
C ASP A 12 8.56 -6.35 9.60
N LEU A 13 8.00 -6.87 8.52
CA LEU A 13 7.13 -8.03 8.51
C LEU A 13 7.89 -9.24 8.04
N ARG A 14 7.86 -10.34 8.80
CA ARG A 14 8.54 -11.59 8.47
C ARG A 14 7.63 -12.79 8.67
N CYS A 15 7.55 -13.66 7.68
CA CYS A 15 6.89 -14.96 7.79
C CYS A 15 7.47 -15.74 8.98
N GLU A 16 6.59 -16.18 9.88
CA GLU A 16 6.97 -16.88 11.12
C GLU A 16 7.77 -18.16 10.85
N LYS A 17 7.50 -18.83 9.72
CA LYS A 17 8.08 -20.14 9.40
C LYS A 17 9.43 -20.07 8.66
N CYS A 18 9.62 -19.10 7.78
CA CYS A 18 10.80 -19.08 6.88
C CYS A 18 11.52 -17.74 6.80
N GLY A 19 11.03 -16.70 7.49
CA GLY A 19 11.65 -15.37 7.51
C GLY A 19 11.48 -14.54 6.24
N TYR A 20 10.86 -15.06 5.18
CA TYR A 20 10.47 -14.25 4.02
C TYR A 20 9.63 -13.05 4.47
N GLY A 21 9.89 -11.87 3.96
CA GLY A 21 9.05 -10.73 4.28
C GLY A 21 9.56 -9.42 3.72
N ILE A 22 8.95 -8.34 4.18
CA ILE A 22 9.11 -7.00 3.62
C ILE A 22 9.26 -5.99 4.75
N LYS A 23 10.14 -5.01 4.54
CA LYS A 23 10.09 -3.75 5.29
C LYS A 23 9.23 -2.79 4.50
N THR A 24 8.13 -2.31 5.09
CA THR A 24 7.17 -1.45 4.43
C THR A 24 6.93 -0.19 5.24
N TRP A 25 6.61 0.88 4.53
CA TRP A 25 6.24 2.16 5.09
C TRP A 25 4.80 2.38 4.71
N LEU A 26 3.92 2.58 5.68
CA LEU A 26 2.49 2.77 5.46
C LEU A 26 2.12 4.21 5.80
N GLY A 27 1.18 4.78 5.06
CA GLY A 27 0.63 6.11 5.33
C GLY A 27 1.51 7.31 4.99
N ILE A 28 2.79 7.12 4.62
CA ILE A 28 3.76 8.21 4.33
C ILE A 28 3.25 9.31 3.39
N GLY A 29 2.39 8.98 2.42
CA GLY A 29 1.84 10.00 1.53
C GLY A 29 1.03 11.06 2.26
N MET A 30 0.32 10.69 3.32
CA MET A 30 -0.51 11.60 4.12
C MET A 30 0.30 12.69 4.84
N MET A 31 1.64 12.59 4.87
CA MET A 31 2.50 13.66 5.40
C MET A 31 2.61 14.86 4.47
N TYR A 32 2.28 14.69 3.19
CA TYR A 32 2.28 15.73 2.18
C TYR A 32 0.85 16.15 1.88
N SER A 33 0.67 17.45 1.63
CA SER A 33 -0.64 17.97 1.24
C SER A 33 -1.04 17.44 -0.15
N PRO A 34 -2.34 17.28 -0.45
CA PRO A 34 -2.79 16.82 -1.76
C PRO A 34 -2.23 17.69 -2.88
N GLU A 35 -2.10 19.01 -2.66
CA GLU A 35 -1.58 19.94 -3.65
C GLU A 35 -0.12 19.64 -4.03
N MET A 36 0.71 19.15 -3.10
CA MET A 36 2.10 18.75 -3.40
C MET A 36 2.20 17.42 -4.15
N ILE A 37 1.20 16.55 -4.00
CA ILE A 37 1.19 15.23 -4.63
C ILE A 37 0.57 15.31 -6.01
N PHE A 38 -0.63 15.89 -6.09
CA PHE A 38 -1.51 15.78 -7.25
C PHE A 38 -1.58 17.07 -8.09
N GLU A 39 -1.17 18.21 -7.54
CA GLU A 39 -1.32 19.52 -8.19
C GLU A 39 0.02 20.25 -8.37
N GLY A 40 -0.05 21.44 -8.96
CA GLY A 40 1.12 22.30 -9.17
C GLY A 40 1.89 22.03 -10.46
N THR A 41 3.04 22.69 -10.59
CA THR A 41 3.89 22.61 -11.78
C THR A 41 4.74 21.34 -11.84
N ASP A 42 4.97 20.72 -10.69
CA ASP A 42 5.83 19.55 -10.53
C ASP A 42 5.22 18.61 -9.46
N PRO A 43 4.10 17.94 -9.77
CA PRO A 43 3.41 17.06 -8.83
C PRO A 43 4.27 15.82 -8.51
N SER A 44 4.44 15.53 -7.22
CA SER A 44 5.29 14.40 -6.77
C SER A 44 4.68 13.02 -7.02
N LEU A 45 3.43 12.92 -7.51
CA LEU A 45 2.77 11.65 -7.78
C LEU A 45 3.59 10.73 -8.70
N VAL A 46 4.27 11.27 -9.70
CA VAL A 46 5.09 10.49 -10.64
C VAL A 46 6.17 9.69 -9.91
N GLU A 47 6.86 10.34 -8.95
CA GLU A 47 7.91 9.71 -8.16
C GLU A 47 7.36 8.70 -7.16
N LEU A 48 6.17 8.96 -6.59
CA LEU A 48 5.54 8.10 -5.59
C LEU A 48 4.95 6.81 -6.21
N VAL A 49 4.39 6.92 -7.42
CA VAL A 49 3.72 5.82 -8.12
C VAL A 49 4.74 4.95 -8.88
N ASP A 50 5.78 5.57 -9.43
CA ASP A 50 6.81 4.90 -10.27
C ASP A 50 6.16 4.11 -11.44
N ASP A 51 5.13 4.71 -12.04
CA ASP A 51 4.44 4.23 -13.23
C ASP A 51 3.87 5.43 -14.00
N GLU A 52 4.40 5.68 -15.19
CA GLU A 52 4.07 6.85 -16.02
C GLU A 52 2.61 6.83 -16.48
N GLN A 53 2.05 5.65 -16.77
CA GLN A 53 0.68 5.54 -17.24
C GLN A 53 -0.30 5.85 -16.11
N ILE A 54 -0.11 5.24 -14.94
CA ILE A 54 -0.97 5.45 -13.77
C ILE A 54 -0.91 6.92 -13.34
N SER A 55 0.30 7.50 -13.25
CA SER A 55 0.48 8.89 -12.82
C SER A 55 -0.09 9.89 -13.83
N THR A 56 0.11 9.68 -15.14
CA THR A 56 -0.45 10.56 -16.17
C THR A 56 -1.98 10.57 -16.14
N SER A 57 -2.63 9.40 -16.10
CA SER A 57 -4.09 9.30 -16.03
C SER A 57 -4.67 9.97 -14.78
N ALA A 58 -4.01 9.78 -13.62
CA ALA A 58 -4.42 10.42 -12.38
C ALA A 58 -4.33 11.96 -12.44
N LEU A 59 -3.19 12.49 -12.91
CA LEU A 59 -2.98 13.93 -13.01
C LEU A 59 -3.90 14.60 -14.05
N GLU A 60 -4.28 13.89 -15.11
CA GLU A 60 -5.28 14.36 -16.06
C GLU A 60 -6.67 14.51 -15.42
N LEU A 61 -7.11 13.53 -14.63
CA LEU A 61 -8.38 13.61 -13.91
C LEU A 61 -8.42 14.79 -12.95
N VAL A 62 -7.37 14.98 -12.15
CA VAL A 62 -7.26 16.11 -11.21
C VAL A 62 -7.31 17.44 -11.95
N LYS A 63 -6.62 17.58 -13.09
CA LYS A 63 -6.68 18.79 -13.93
C LYS A 63 -8.08 19.09 -14.47
N THR A 64 -8.92 18.07 -14.64
CA THR A 64 -10.32 18.25 -15.06
C THR A 64 -11.29 18.52 -13.90
N GLY A 65 -10.79 18.58 -12.66
CA GLY A 65 -11.57 18.88 -11.47
C GLY A 65 -12.15 17.66 -10.76
N ALA A 66 -11.61 16.46 -11.02
CA ALA A 66 -11.96 15.25 -10.27
C ALA A 66 -11.58 15.37 -8.78
N GLU A 67 -12.36 14.73 -7.90
CA GLU A 67 -12.17 14.83 -6.46
C GLU A 67 -11.10 13.83 -5.98
N ILE A 68 -10.09 14.32 -5.27
CA ILE A 68 -9.07 13.49 -4.63
C ILE A 68 -9.62 13.03 -3.29
N ASN A 69 -9.61 11.73 -3.03
CA ASN A 69 -9.99 11.18 -1.74
C ASN A 69 -8.92 11.50 -0.67
N ASP A 70 -9.36 11.85 0.54
CA ASP A 70 -8.48 12.14 1.69
C ASP A 70 -7.59 10.97 2.13
N HIS A 71 -7.90 9.74 1.69
CA HIS A 71 -7.13 8.55 2.02
C HIS A 71 -6.17 8.17 0.89
N TYR A 72 -4.97 8.73 0.91
CA TYR A 72 -3.86 8.37 0.01
C TYR A 72 -2.60 8.06 0.81
N GLY A 73 -1.61 7.42 0.16
CA GLY A 73 -0.32 7.14 0.74
C GLY A 73 0.15 5.71 0.52
N HIS A 74 1.37 5.43 0.98
CA HIS A 74 1.96 4.11 0.83
C HIS A 74 1.11 3.04 1.54
N ALA A 75 0.84 1.96 0.82
CA ALA A 75 0.04 0.84 1.27
C ALA A 75 0.69 -0.49 0.86
N LEU A 76 0.27 -1.56 1.53
CA LEU A 76 0.76 -2.90 1.26
C LEU A 76 -0.08 -3.55 0.16
N TYR A 77 0.61 -4.13 -0.82
CA TYR A 77 0.02 -4.87 -1.93
C TYR A 77 0.58 -6.28 -1.99
N ALA A 78 -0.21 -7.23 -2.49
CA ALA A 78 0.22 -8.56 -2.84
C ALA A 78 -0.24 -8.95 -4.24
N CYS A 79 0.61 -9.70 -4.94
CA CYS A 79 0.18 -10.42 -6.13
C CYS A 79 -0.69 -11.61 -5.72
N THR A 80 -1.81 -11.83 -6.42
CA THR A 80 -2.71 -12.95 -6.15
C THR A 80 -2.24 -14.29 -6.73
N ASN A 81 -1.22 -14.27 -7.58
CA ASN A 81 -0.67 -15.45 -8.24
C ASN A 81 0.62 -15.93 -7.58
N ASP A 82 1.60 -15.05 -7.41
CA ASP A 82 2.91 -15.40 -6.83
C ASP A 82 3.05 -15.04 -5.34
N PHE A 83 2.08 -14.32 -4.76
CA PHE A 83 2.05 -13.91 -3.35
C PHE A 83 3.25 -13.06 -2.88
N TYR A 84 4.02 -12.42 -3.76
CA TYR A 84 5.01 -11.46 -3.33
C TYR A 84 4.34 -10.19 -2.79
N LEU A 85 4.96 -9.61 -1.75
CA LEU A 85 4.53 -8.36 -1.12
C LEU A 85 5.26 -7.17 -1.74
N PHE A 86 4.54 -6.05 -1.87
CA PHE A 86 5.03 -4.80 -2.44
C PHE A 86 4.52 -3.61 -1.63
N ASN A 87 5.37 -2.58 -1.49
CA ASN A 87 4.94 -1.27 -1.03
C ASN A 87 4.65 -0.40 -2.25
N LYS A 88 3.43 0.13 -2.37
CA LYS A 88 3.02 0.99 -3.48
C LYS A 88 2.16 2.14 -2.98
N PHE A 89 2.17 3.26 -3.69
CA PHE A 89 1.39 4.44 -3.34
C PHE A 89 -0.09 4.26 -3.71
N TYR A 90 -0.98 4.27 -2.74
CA TYR A 90 -2.42 4.24 -2.96
C TYR A 90 -2.98 5.67 -3.05
N PHE A 91 -3.97 5.86 -3.92
CA PHE A 91 -4.80 7.05 -3.98
C PHE A 91 -6.14 6.68 -4.61
N LYS A 92 -7.13 7.57 -4.49
CA LYS A 92 -8.39 7.46 -5.20
C LYS A 92 -8.79 8.83 -5.73
N ILE A 93 -9.13 8.91 -7.01
CA ILE A 93 -9.58 10.13 -7.69
C ILE A 93 -10.90 9.80 -8.37
N ASP A 94 -12.01 10.35 -7.85
CA ASP A 94 -13.36 9.86 -8.13
C ASP A 94 -13.44 8.32 -8.00
N GLU A 95 -13.70 7.62 -9.11
CA GLU A 95 -13.78 6.15 -9.18
C GLU A 95 -12.45 5.49 -9.60
N MET A 96 -11.42 6.27 -9.93
CA MET A 96 -10.11 5.75 -10.30
C MET A 96 -9.30 5.35 -9.07
N GLU A 97 -8.78 4.13 -9.08
CA GLU A 97 -7.75 3.64 -8.16
C GLU A 97 -6.56 3.11 -8.97
N PRO A 98 -5.32 3.14 -8.44
CA PRO A 98 -4.15 2.67 -9.17
C PRO A 98 -4.14 1.14 -9.31
N GLU A 99 -3.97 0.67 -10.54
CA GLU A 99 -3.83 -0.76 -10.87
C GLU A 99 -2.38 -1.11 -11.18
N TYR A 100 -1.63 -1.53 -10.16
CA TYR A 100 -0.22 -1.87 -10.32
C TYR A 100 -0.03 -3.28 -10.91
N PRO A 101 0.78 -3.45 -11.98
CA PRO A 101 1.15 -4.78 -12.45
C PRO A 101 2.20 -5.43 -11.53
N CYS A 102 2.08 -6.73 -11.32
CA CYS A 102 3.12 -7.49 -10.64
C CYS A 102 4.37 -7.59 -11.53
N PRO A 103 5.58 -7.23 -11.06
CA PRO A 103 6.80 -7.29 -11.86
C PRO A 103 7.26 -8.71 -12.24
N TYR A 104 6.65 -9.76 -11.66
CA TYR A 104 7.01 -11.16 -11.92
C TYR A 104 6.04 -11.89 -12.85
N CYS A 105 4.76 -11.47 -12.90
CA CYS A 105 3.74 -12.20 -13.64
C CYS A 105 2.65 -11.32 -14.26
N ASP A 106 2.80 -10.00 -14.23
CA ASP A 106 1.91 -8.98 -14.80
C ASP A 106 0.46 -8.96 -14.29
N ASN A 107 0.09 -9.83 -13.36
CA ASN A 107 -1.23 -9.76 -12.72
C ASN A 107 -1.33 -8.51 -11.86
N THR A 108 -2.51 -7.88 -11.85
CA THR A 108 -2.79 -6.72 -11.01
C THR A 108 -2.61 -7.07 -9.53
N LEU A 109 -1.77 -6.29 -8.87
CA LEU A 109 -1.56 -6.35 -7.44
C LEU A 109 -2.84 -5.93 -6.72
N LYS A 110 -3.15 -6.60 -5.61
CA LYS A 110 -4.28 -6.26 -4.76
C LYS A 110 -3.82 -5.72 -3.43
N ARG A 111 -4.52 -4.71 -2.91
CA ARG A 111 -4.25 -4.19 -1.57
C ARG A 111 -4.55 -5.24 -0.52
N ILE A 112 -3.72 -5.25 0.50
CA ILE A 112 -3.89 -6.09 1.68
C ILE A 112 -3.78 -5.23 2.94
N THR A 113 -4.41 -5.70 4.02
CA THR A 113 -4.40 -5.05 5.32
C THR A 113 -4.04 -6.04 6.41
N PHE A 114 -3.71 -5.51 7.58
CA PHE A 114 -3.51 -6.31 8.78
C PHE A 114 -4.83 -6.90 9.26
N ALA A 115 -4.83 -8.21 9.46
CA ALA A 115 -5.91 -8.94 10.08
C ALA A 115 -5.47 -9.49 11.44
N LYS A 116 -6.44 -9.63 12.35
CA LYS A 116 -6.18 -10.04 13.72
C LYS A 116 -5.53 -11.43 13.76
N GLY A 117 -4.34 -11.51 14.34
CA GLY A 117 -3.66 -12.76 14.68
C GLY A 117 -3.67 -13.02 16.19
N ARG A 118 -2.64 -13.75 16.66
CA ARG A 118 -2.37 -13.98 18.09
C ARG A 118 -1.35 -12.96 18.61
N ALA A 119 -1.13 -12.87 19.93
CA ALA A 119 -0.15 -11.93 20.46
C ALA A 119 1.24 -12.10 19.81
N GLY A 120 1.79 -11.02 19.24
CA GLY A 120 3.08 -11.01 18.53
C GLY A 120 3.04 -11.54 17.08
N VAL A 121 1.89 -11.98 16.58
CA VAL A 121 1.72 -12.54 15.24
C VAL A 121 0.53 -11.87 14.54
N THR A 122 0.73 -11.43 13.31
CA THR A 122 -0.31 -10.88 12.46
C THR A 122 -0.59 -11.79 11.27
N ARG A 123 -1.76 -11.60 10.65
CA ARG A 123 -2.09 -12.18 9.35
C ARG A 123 -2.35 -11.02 8.39
N LEU A 124 -2.20 -11.27 7.10
CA LEU A 124 -2.54 -10.28 6.08
C LEU A 124 -3.76 -10.78 5.30
N GLN A 125 -4.68 -9.87 5.01
CA GLN A 125 -5.92 -10.16 4.30
C GLN A 125 -6.07 -9.22 3.11
N PHE A 126 -6.56 -9.72 1.98
CA PHE A 126 -6.95 -8.88 0.85
C PHE A 126 -8.16 -8.02 1.21
N ILE A 127 -8.13 -6.72 0.90
CA ILE A 127 -9.19 -5.80 1.35
C ILE A 127 -10.55 -6.16 0.73
N ASP A 128 -10.55 -6.63 -0.52
CA ASP A 128 -11.76 -6.94 -1.28
C ASP A 128 -12.11 -8.43 -1.30
N ASP A 129 -11.48 -9.24 -0.45
CA ASP A 129 -11.69 -10.70 -0.39
C ASP A 129 -11.61 -11.22 1.06
N GLU A 130 -12.28 -12.33 1.35
CA GLU A 130 -12.11 -13.03 2.64
C GLU A 130 -10.83 -13.87 2.68
N LYS A 131 -10.04 -13.84 1.61
CA LYS A 131 -8.78 -14.57 1.48
C LYS A 131 -7.65 -13.94 2.27
N PHE A 132 -6.86 -14.81 2.89
CA PHE A 132 -5.61 -14.44 3.54
C PHE A 132 -4.45 -14.59 2.57
N TRP A 133 -3.43 -13.76 2.76
CA TRP A 133 -2.16 -13.90 2.08
C TRP A 133 -1.40 -15.13 2.61
N HIS A 134 -0.67 -15.79 1.71
CA HIS A 134 0.17 -16.93 2.03
C HIS A 134 1.62 -16.66 1.63
N CYS A 135 2.57 -17.09 2.44
CA CYS A 135 3.98 -16.91 2.16
C CYS A 135 4.38 -17.63 0.86
N PRO A 136 4.98 -16.92 -0.11
CA PRO A 136 5.35 -17.49 -1.40
C PRO A 136 6.44 -18.55 -1.31
N LYS A 137 7.17 -18.62 -0.18
CA LYS A 137 8.24 -19.59 0.04
C LYS A 137 7.80 -20.87 0.73
N CYS A 138 6.77 -20.82 1.58
CA CYS A 138 6.42 -21.95 2.45
C CYS A 138 4.93 -22.17 2.70
N GLY A 139 4.06 -21.34 2.13
CA GLY A 139 2.60 -21.40 2.28
C GLY A 139 2.03 -20.94 3.63
N ASN A 140 2.87 -20.57 4.59
CA ASN A 140 2.43 -20.09 5.91
C ASN A 140 1.70 -18.74 5.78
N ASP A 141 0.62 -18.55 6.51
CA ASP A 141 -0.23 -17.35 6.45
C ASP A 141 0.01 -16.35 7.60
N SER A 142 0.93 -16.69 8.49
CA SER A 142 1.21 -15.96 9.71
C SER A 142 2.56 -15.25 9.63
N MET A 143 2.61 -14.02 10.16
CA MET A 143 3.80 -13.16 10.15
C MET A 143 4.09 -12.58 11.53
N ASN A 144 5.38 -12.43 11.83
CA ASN A 144 5.89 -11.67 12.95
C ASN A 144 6.15 -10.23 12.50
N GLU A 145 5.76 -9.29 13.33
CA GLU A 145 6.22 -7.90 13.23
C GLU A 145 7.51 -7.79 14.05
N VAL A 146 8.64 -7.77 13.37
CA VAL A 146 9.97 -7.78 14.00
C VAL A 146 10.35 -6.40 14.52
N SER A 147 9.90 -5.35 13.84
CA SER A 147 10.08 -3.98 14.29
C SER A 147 8.91 -3.11 13.82
N PHE A 148 8.53 -2.17 14.68
CA PHE A 148 7.50 -1.18 14.45
C PHE A 148 8.06 0.19 14.81
N SER A 149 7.78 1.22 14.01
CA SER A 149 8.14 2.59 14.33
C SER A 149 7.08 3.54 13.78
N ASN A 150 6.62 4.45 14.64
CA ASN A 150 5.70 5.50 14.26
C ASN A 150 6.45 6.82 14.09
N TRP A 151 5.98 7.59 13.13
CA TRP A 151 6.41 8.96 12.89
C TRP A 151 5.17 9.84 13.04
N ASP A 152 5.18 10.64 14.11
CA ASP A 152 4.32 11.81 14.32
C ASP A 152 5.12 13.07 13.99
#